data_AF-A0A7T4YGZ8-F1
#
_entry.id   AF-A0A7T4YGZ8-F1
#
_cell.length_a   1.000
_cell.length_b   1.000
_cell.length_c   1.000
_cell.angle_alpha   90.00
_cell.angle_beta   90.00
_cell.angle_gamma   90.00
#
_symmetry.space_group_name_H-M   'P 1'
#
loop_
_entity.id
_entity.type
_entity.pdbx_description
1 polymer ?
#
loop_
_entity_poly.entity_id
_entity_poly.type
_entity_poly.pdbx_seq_one_letter_code
_entity_poly.pdbx_strand_id
1 'polypeptide(L)'
;MKTLRITMIAYAILAIASLAIAREDEPISTVGAEGYDLVSYHNGNPLKGNGNHVAEYNGITYVFSNDDNRDQFQNSPDRYLPQFGGYCAYGVASGYKVVADPTVWKIVDDKLYFNFNKQVQSEWVQKLDKNIQQADKNWENLKDKGAPISLVGDQGYDLVSYHTGKPQHGSTEYHTNYKGITYLFTTNANKQTFVNDPEKYLPAYGGYCAYGISVGQKFVADPTVWEVVDGKLYLNLDKKIQNIWSKDIPGNIQKANTEWNQISEQSM
;
A
#
# COMPACT_ATOMS: atom_id res chain seq x y z
N MET A 1 -51.13 -53.23 -34.40
CA MET A 1 -50.64 -52.85 -33.07
C MET A 1 -49.24 -52.29 -33.20
N LYS A 2 -49.08 -50.95 -33.16
CA LYS A 2 -47.79 -50.27 -33.22
C LYS A 2 -47.31 -50.04 -31.78
N THR A 3 -46.24 -50.71 -31.38
CA THR A 3 -45.59 -50.52 -30.08
C THR A 3 -44.80 -49.22 -30.06
N LEU A 4 -45.26 -48.27 -29.25
CA LEU A 4 -44.62 -46.97 -28.99
C LEU A 4 -43.41 -47.21 -28.07
N ARG A 5 -42.19 -47.05 -28.58
CA ARG A 5 -40.97 -47.02 -27.76
C ARG A 5 -40.79 -45.62 -27.20
N ILE A 6 -41.02 -45.46 -25.90
CA ILE A 6 -40.74 -44.23 -25.15
C ILE A 6 -39.24 -44.25 -24.82
N THR A 7 -38.45 -43.48 -25.55
CA THR A 7 -37.04 -43.27 -25.24
C THR A 7 -36.95 -42.21 -24.15
N MET A 8 -36.63 -42.61 -22.91
CA MET A 8 -36.27 -41.68 -21.84
C MET A 8 -34.92 -41.04 -22.19
N ILE A 9 -34.94 -39.75 -22.53
CA ILE A 9 -33.72 -38.94 -22.64
C ILE A 9 -33.39 -38.44 -21.23
N ALA A 10 -32.37 -39.04 -20.60
CA ALA A 10 -31.84 -38.58 -19.33
C ALA A 10 -31.12 -37.24 -19.55
N TYR A 11 -31.66 -36.16 -18.96
CA TYR A 11 -30.99 -34.87 -18.89
C TYR A 11 -29.88 -34.96 -17.85
N ALA A 12 -28.64 -35.17 -18.29
CA ALA A 12 -27.47 -35.03 -17.43
C ALA A 12 -27.19 -33.52 -17.24
N ILE A 13 -27.64 -32.97 -16.11
CA ILE A 13 -27.26 -31.63 -15.68
C ILE A 13 -25.79 -31.70 -15.24
N LEU A 14 -24.88 -31.25 -16.10
CA LEU A 14 -23.48 -31.07 -15.73
C LEU A 14 -23.39 -29.88 -14.78
N ALA A 15 -23.30 -30.14 -13.48
CA ALA A 15 -22.96 -29.11 -12.51
C ALA A 15 -21.49 -28.73 -12.72
N ILE A 16 -21.24 -27.62 -13.41
CA ILE A 16 -19.91 -27.01 -13.45
C ILE A 16 -19.69 -26.39 -12.07
N ALA A 17 -19.00 -27.10 -11.19
CA ALA A 17 -18.46 -26.50 -9.99
C ALA A 17 -17.40 -25.48 -10.42
N SER A 18 -17.74 -24.20 -10.34
CA SER A 18 -16.74 -23.13 -10.42
C SER A 18 -15.77 -23.32 -9.25
N LEU A 19 -14.57 -23.80 -9.54
CA LEU A 19 -13.45 -23.67 -8.63
C LEU A 19 -13.18 -22.18 -8.51
N ALA A 20 -13.72 -21.56 -7.44
CA ALA A 20 -13.21 -20.29 -6.99
C ALA A 20 -11.79 -20.54 -6.51
N ILE A 21 -10.80 -20.27 -7.38
CA ILE A 21 -9.43 -20.08 -6.94
C ILE A 21 -9.51 -18.86 -6.02
N ALA A 22 -9.33 -19.08 -4.72
CA ALA A 22 -9.11 -17.98 -3.80
C ALA A 22 -7.88 -17.22 -4.31
N ARG A 23 -8.12 -15.99 -4.76
CA ARG A 23 -7.07 -15.07 -5.19
C ARG A 23 -6.19 -14.85 -3.97
N GLU A 24 -4.92 -15.26 -4.03
CA GLU A 24 -3.95 -14.81 -3.04
C GLU A 24 -3.91 -13.28 -3.14
N ASP A 25 -4.15 -12.62 -2.02
CA ASP A 25 -4.03 -11.18 -1.89
C ASP A 25 -2.56 -10.79 -2.14
N GLU A 26 -2.25 -10.35 -3.36
CA GLU A 26 -0.95 -9.83 -3.84
C GLU A 26 -0.39 -8.78 -2.87
N PRO A 27 0.77 -8.96 -2.21
CA PRO A 27 1.25 -8.05 -1.19
C PRO A 27 1.57 -6.65 -1.75
N ILE A 28 0.70 -5.67 -1.50
CA ILE A 28 0.79 -4.25 -1.89
C ILE A 28 1.94 -3.51 -1.13
N SER A 29 3.13 -4.07 -0.88
CA SER A 29 4.25 -3.28 -0.34
C SER A 29 5.12 -2.84 -1.49
N THR A 30 5.09 -1.56 -1.82
CA THR A 30 5.76 -1.04 -3.01
C THR A 30 7.27 -1.01 -2.85
N VAL A 31 7.76 -0.76 -1.65
CA VAL A 31 9.12 -1.06 -1.17
C VAL A 31 9.03 -1.23 0.35
N GLY A 32 9.63 -2.28 0.90
CA GLY A 32 9.63 -2.56 2.33
C GLY A 32 10.18 -1.39 3.16
N ALA A 33 9.55 -1.15 4.32
CA ALA A 33 9.85 -0.01 5.20
C ALA A 33 9.85 1.35 4.49
N GLU A 34 9.01 1.53 3.47
CA GLU A 34 8.91 2.75 2.65
C GLU A 34 10.26 3.17 2.03
N GLY A 35 11.12 2.20 1.75
CA GLY A 35 12.43 2.41 1.16
C GLY A 35 13.52 2.92 2.11
N TYR A 36 13.33 2.75 3.42
CA TYR A 36 14.44 2.87 4.37
C TYR A 36 15.29 1.59 4.38
N ASP A 37 16.60 1.80 4.43
CA ASP A 37 17.60 0.77 4.55
C ASP A 37 17.51 0.09 5.93
N LEU A 38 17.04 -1.16 5.97
CA LEU A 38 16.79 -1.88 7.22
C LEU A 38 18.05 -2.08 8.07
N VAL A 39 19.23 -2.17 7.46
CA VAL A 39 20.51 -2.33 8.17
C VAL A 39 20.87 -1.03 8.89
N SER A 40 20.61 0.11 8.26
CA SER A 40 20.97 1.43 8.81
C SER A 40 20.29 1.78 10.14
N TYR A 41 19.13 1.18 10.45
CA TYR A 41 18.47 1.34 11.75
C TYR A 41 19.34 0.87 12.92
N HIS A 42 20.08 -0.22 12.75
CA HIS A 42 20.93 -0.79 13.81
C HIS A 42 22.20 0.04 14.02
N ASN A 43 22.51 0.97 13.10
CA ASN A 43 23.57 1.96 13.25
C ASN A 43 23.08 3.27 13.90
N GLY A 44 21.80 3.36 14.27
CA GLY A 44 21.22 4.52 14.94
C GLY A 44 20.76 5.66 14.02
N ASN A 45 21.04 5.57 12.72
CA ASN A 45 20.70 6.59 11.73
C ASN A 45 20.06 5.94 10.50
N PRO A 46 18.73 5.87 10.41
CA PRO A 46 18.06 5.27 9.28
C PRO A 46 18.27 6.11 8.01
N LEU A 47 18.76 5.48 6.95
CA LEU A 47 19.03 6.08 5.66
C LEU A 47 17.96 5.63 4.65
N LYS A 48 17.64 6.49 3.69
CA LYS A 48 16.87 6.06 2.50
C LYS A 48 17.79 5.28 1.57
N GLY A 49 17.30 4.15 1.10
CA GLY A 49 17.96 3.40 0.03
C GLY A 49 17.64 3.98 -1.35
N ASN A 50 18.18 3.35 -2.38
CA ASN A 50 17.91 3.71 -3.77
C ASN A 50 17.84 2.46 -4.66
N GLY A 51 17.36 2.64 -5.89
CA GLY A 51 17.15 1.54 -6.84
C GLY A 51 18.41 0.84 -7.36
N ASN A 52 19.62 1.29 -7.01
CA ASN A 52 20.86 0.60 -7.37
C ASN A 52 21.20 -0.53 -6.39
N HIS A 53 20.67 -0.45 -5.17
CA HIS A 53 20.92 -1.44 -4.11
C HIS A 53 19.62 -2.04 -3.61
N VAL A 54 19.26 -3.21 -4.15
CA VAL A 54 17.94 -3.84 -3.98
C VAL A 54 18.11 -5.30 -3.60
N ALA A 55 17.26 -5.79 -2.70
CA ALA A 55 17.09 -7.20 -2.40
C ALA A 55 15.60 -7.54 -2.27
N GLU A 56 15.21 -8.74 -2.69
CA GLU A 56 13.85 -9.25 -2.49
C GLU A 56 13.86 -10.30 -1.36
N TYR A 57 12.86 -10.25 -0.47
CA TYR A 57 12.65 -11.25 0.56
C TYR A 57 11.15 -11.42 0.84
N ASN A 58 10.67 -12.66 0.84
CA ASN A 58 9.24 -13.00 1.03
C ASN A 58 8.28 -12.19 0.13
N GLY A 59 8.66 -11.99 -1.15
CA GLY A 59 7.86 -11.23 -2.11
C GLY A 59 7.84 -9.71 -1.88
N ILE A 60 8.66 -9.20 -0.95
CA ILE A 60 8.81 -7.76 -0.68
C ILE A 60 10.17 -7.30 -1.19
N THR A 61 10.17 -6.22 -1.96
CA THR A 61 11.41 -5.55 -2.41
C THR A 61 11.89 -4.56 -1.35
N TYR A 62 13.14 -4.67 -0.92
CA TYR A 62 13.83 -3.75 -0.01
C TYR A 62 14.95 -3.01 -0.75
N VAL A 63 15.17 -1.74 -0.41
CA VAL A 63 16.24 -0.92 -1.00
C VAL A 63 17.22 -0.44 0.08
N PHE A 64 18.47 -0.31 -0.31
CA PHE A 64 19.60 -0.04 0.57
C PHE A 64 20.39 1.17 0.11
N SER A 65 21.11 1.77 1.05
CA SER A 65 21.93 2.96 0.79
C SER A 65 23.25 2.61 0.08
N ASN A 66 23.69 1.36 0.17
CA ASN A 66 24.91 0.83 -0.45
C ASN A 66 24.84 -0.71 -0.59
N ASP A 67 25.82 -1.30 -1.28
CA ASP A 67 25.91 -2.75 -1.50
C ASP A 67 26.18 -3.54 -0.21
N ASP A 68 27.05 -3.05 0.68
CA ASP A 68 27.39 -3.76 1.92
C ASP A 68 26.15 -3.98 2.81
N ASN A 69 25.25 -2.99 2.91
CA ASN A 69 24.01 -3.10 3.66
C ASN A 69 23.02 -4.07 2.99
N ARG A 70 22.93 -4.06 1.65
CA ARG A 70 22.12 -5.03 0.89
C ARG A 70 22.60 -6.46 1.17
N ASP A 71 23.91 -6.68 1.10
CA ASP A 71 24.52 -7.99 1.31
C ASP A 71 24.36 -8.47 2.76
N GLN A 72 24.49 -7.56 3.75
CA GLN A 72 24.19 -7.87 5.15
C GLN A 72 22.74 -8.32 5.34
N PHE A 73 21.78 -7.61 4.74
CA PHE A 73 20.37 -7.99 4.80
C PHE A 73 20.14 -9.35 4.14
N GLN A 74 20.67 -9.59 2.93
CA GLN A 74 20.50 -10.87 2.23
C GLN A 74 21.08 -12.06 3.00
N ASN A 75 22.18 -11.86 3.73
CA ASN A 75 22.79 -12.89 4.55
C ASN A 75 22.03 -13.18 5.84
N SER A 76 21.23 -12.24 6.36
CA SER A 76 20.54 -12.37 7.65
C SER A 76 19.27 -11.51 7.74
N PRO A 77 18.25 -11.77 6.90
CA PRO A 77 17.08 -10.89 6.78
C PRO A 77 16.27 -10.78 8.08
N ASP A 78 16.09 -11.90 8.78
CA ASP A 78 15.33 -11.96 10.05
C ASP A 78 15.91 -11.08 11.16
N ARG A 79 17.18 -10.69 11.05
CA ARG A 79 17.83 -9.77 11.99
C ARG A 79 17.36 -8.32 11.81
N TYR A 80 17.11 -7.92 10.57
CA TYR A 80 16.89 -6.52 10.19
C TYR A 80 15.42 -6.21 9.92
N LEU A 81 14.60 -7.25 9.70
CA LEU A 81 13.17 -7.07 9.50
C LEU A 81 12.51 -6.47 10.74
N PRO A 82 11.57 -5.53 10.55
CA PRO A 82 10.76 -5.08 11.67
C PRO A 82 9.95 -6.25 12.26
N GLN A 83 9.88 -6.34 13.58
CA GLN A 83 9.25 -7.44 14.33
C GLN A 83 7.80 -7.71 13.89
N PHE A 84 7.07 -6.66 13.52
CA PHE A 84 5.69 -6.76 13.04
C PHE A 84 5.55 -6.23 11.60
N GLY A 85 6.60 -6.36 10.79
CA GLY A 85 6.67 -5.77 9.46
C GLY A 85 6.47 -4.25 9.49
N GLY A 86 5.87 -3.69 8.44
CA GLY A 86 5.59 -2.25 8.35
C GLY A 86 4.52 -1.71 9.30
N TYR A 87 4.12 -2.46 10.33
CA TYR A 87 3.01 -2.09 11.22
C TYR A 87 3.48 -1.55 12.58
N CYS A 88 2.65 -0.65 13.12
CA CYS A 88 2.82 -0.03 14.43
C CYS A 88 2.76 -1.08 15.53
N ALA A 89 3.85 -1.23 16.28
CA ALA A 89 3.95 -2.18 17.38
C ALA A 89 2.84 -2.00 18.44
N TYR A 90 2.43 -0.76 18.71
CA TYR A 90 1.34 -0.50 19.65
C TYR A 90 -0.05 -0.78 19.07
N GLY A 91 -0.21 -0.57 17.76
CA GLY A 91 -1.41 -1.00 17.04
C GLY A 91 -1.58 -2.50 17.16
N VAL A 92 -0.50 -3.27 16.92
CA VAL A 92 -0.50 -4.72 17.05
C VAL A 92 -0.77 -5.15 18.50
N ALA A 93 -0.17 -4.49 19.50
CA ALA A 93 -0.48 -4.72 20.91
C ALA A 93 -1.96 -4.48 21.24
N SER A 94 -2.60 -3.56 20.52
CA SER A 94 -4.02 -3.23 20.66
C SER A 94 -4.94 -4.10 19.78
N GLY A 95 -4.39 -5.02 18.99
CA GLY A 95 -5.14 -5.96 18.15
C GLY A 95 -5.43 -5.48 16.73
N TYR A 96 -4.74 -4.44 16.25
CA TYR A 96 -4.94 -3.83 14.93
C TYR A 96 -3.66 -3.79 14.09
N LYS A 97 -3.80 -3.89 12.76
CA LYS A 97 -2.72 -3.61 11.80
C LYS A 97 -2.81 -2.16 11.35
N VAL A 98 -2.02 -1.28 11.96
CA VAL A 98 -1.89 0.13 11.59
C VAL A 98 -0.52 0.33 10.97
N VAL A 99 -0.41 0.93 9.79
CA VAL A 99 0.90 1.20 9.17
C VAL A 99 1.68 2.17 10.03
N ALA A 100 2.97 1.92 10.17
CA ALA A 100 3.84 2.75 10.98
C ALA A 100 4.54 3.84 10.15
N ASP A 101 4.96 4.90 10.81
CA ASP A 101 5.93 5.83 10.26
C ASP A 101 7.34 5.24 10.49
N PRO A 102 8.09 4.89 9.44
CA PRO A 102 9.43 4.28 9.56
C PRO A 102 10.47 5.22 10.19
N THR A 103 10.19 6.52 10.35
CA THR A 103 11.02 7.46 11.11
C THR A 103 10.73 7.45 12.62
N VAL A 104 9.64 6.78 13.02
CA VAL A 104 9.26 6.56 14.40
C VAL A 104 9.51 5.11 14.76
N TRP A 105 10.75 4.84 15.15
CA TRP A 105 11.25 3.50 15.37
C TRP A 105 11.96 3.37 16.72
N LYS A 106 12.18 2.12 17.14
CA LYS A 106 13.01 1.76 18.29
C LYS A 106 13.62 0.37 18.07
N ILE A 107 14.90 0.22 18.39
CA ILE A 107 15.51 -1.10 18.58
C ILE A 107 15.32 -1.54 20.04
N VAL A 108 14.81 -2.75 20.24
CA VAL A 108 14.68 -3.40 21.56
C VAL A 108 15.19 -4.83 21.39
N ASP A 109 16.20 -5.24 22.17
CA ASP A 109 16.80 -6.58 22.10
C ASP A 109 17.19 -7.01 20.67
N ASP A 110 17.88 -6.12 19.95
CA ASP A 110 18.28 -6.27 18.53
C ASP A 110 17.12 -6.44 17.53
N LYS A 111 15.88 -6.12 17.93
CA LYS A 111 14.70 -6.15 17.05
C LYS A 111 14.20 -4.75 16.73
N LEU A 112 13.83 -4.53 15.48
CA LEU A 112 13.27 -3.27 15.00
C LEU A 112 11.76 -3.19 15.20
N TYR A 113 11.30 -2.12 15.84
CA TYR A 113 9.88 -1.82 16.02
C TYR A 113 9.57 -0.45 15.43
N PHE A 114 8.48 -0.36 14.68
CA PHE A 114 7.94 0.91 14.22
C PHE A 114 6.69 1.31 15.00
N ASN A 115 6.38 2.60 15.01
CA ASN A 115 5.17 3.16 15.59
C ASN A 115 4.51 4.12 14.60
N PHE A 116 3.19 4.30 14.74
CA PHE A 116 2.41 5.17 13.86
C PHE A 116 2.89 6.63 13.89
N ASN A 117 3.22 7.16 15.07
CA ASN A 117 3.78 8.49 15.25
C ASN A 117 4.49 8.62 16.61
N LYS A 118 5.15 9.76 16.87
CA LYS A 118 5.91 10.01 18.11
C LYS A 118 5.06 10.00 19.38
N GLN A 119 3.80 10.43 19.32
CA GLN A 119 2.88 10.36 20.46
C GLN A 119 2.57 8.91 20.81
N VAL A 120 2.18 8.11 19.83
CA VAL A 120 1.91 6.67 19.97
C VAL A 120 3.15 5.93 20.46
N GLN A 121 4.33 6.28 19.96
CA GLN A 121 5.59 5.73 20.48
C GLN A 121 5.79 6.07 21.96
N SER A 122 5.51 7.31 22.35
CA SER A 122 5.63 7.76 23.74
C SER A 122 4.66 7.02 24.68
N GLU A 123 3.46 6.69 24.22
CA GLU A 123 2.49 5.86 24.95
C GLU A 123 2.94 4.39 25.02
N TRP A 124 3.41 3.86 23.89
CA TRP A 124 3.89 2.48 23.77
C TRP A 124 5.05 2.18 24.75
N VAL A 125 6.01 3.09 24.88
CA VAL A 125 7.19 2.88 25.75
C VAL A 125 6.87 2.93 27.24
N GLN A 126 5.71 3.47 27.66
CA GLN A 126 5.34 3.51 29.09
C GLN A 126 5.16 2.11 29.69
N LYS A 127 4.79 1.14 28.86
CA LYS A 127 4.60 -0.27 29.26
C LYS A 127 5.25 -1.19 28.23
N LEU A 128 6.49 -0.88 27.86
CA LEU A 128 7.20 -1.48 26.73
C LEU A 128 7.12 -3.02 26.71
N ASP A 129 7.63 -3.68 27.75
CA ASP A 129 7.68 -5.15 27.81
C ASP A 129 6.29 -5.79 27.70
N LYS A 130 5.32 -5.22 28.42
CA LYS A 130 3.93 -5.68 28.39
C LYS A 130 3.31 -5.51 27.00
N ASN A 131 3.57 -4.38 26.35
CA ASN A 131 3.05 -4.08 25.02
C ASN A 131 3.69 -4.98 23.97
N ILE A 132 4.99 -5.28 24.06
CA ILE A 132 5.67 -6.23 23.17
C ILE A 132 5.09 -7.63 23.33
N GLN A 133 5.00 -8.15 24.57
CA GLN A 133 4.42 -9.48 24.82
C GLN A 133 2.99 -9.59 24.30
N GLN A 134 2.18 -8.54 24.48
CA GLN A 134 0.82 -8.51 23.96
C GLN A 134 0.78 -8.45 22.43
N ALA A 135 1.67 -7.67 21.82
CA ALA A 135 1.79 -7.58 20.36
C ALA A 135 2.21 -8.92 19.76
N ASP A 136 3.20 -9.61 20.32
CA ASP A 136 3.63 -10.94 19.88
C ASP A 136 2.46 -11.94 19.92
N LYS A 137 1.68 -11.94 21.00
CA LYS A 137 0.48 -12.80 21.12
C LYS A 137 -0.57 -12.46 20.07
N ASN A 138 -0.82 -11.17 19.84
CA ASN A 138 -1.82 -10.73 18.86
C ASN A 138 -1.36 -11.02 17.42
N TRP A 139 -0.06 -10.90 17.16
CA TRP A 139 0.55 -11.05 15.84
C TRP A 139 0.28 -12.42 15.23
N GLU A 140 0.31 -13.49 16.03
CA GLU A 140 -0.04 -14.85 15.59
C GLU A 140 -1.41 -14.95 14.92
N ASN A 141 -2.35 -14.06 15.29
CA ASN A 141 -3.70 -14.03 14.72
C ASN A 141 -3.92 -12.91 13.69
N LEU A 142 -2.94 -12.03 13.51
CA LEU A 142 -3.02 -10.85 12.64
C LEU A 142 -2.16 -10.98 11.38
N LYS A 143 -1.03 -11.70 11.46
CA LYS A 143 -0.06 -11.81 10.37
C LYS A 143 -0.69 -12.28 9.05
N ASP A 144 -1.57 -13.28 9.12
CA ASP A 144 -2.19 -13.94 7.95
C ASP A 144 -3.62 -13.44 7.63
N LYS A 145 -4.12 -12.42 8.33
CA LYS A 145 -5.47 -11.88 8.08
C LYS A 145 -5.44 -10.66 7.15
N GLY A 146 -6.15 -10.82 6.02
CA GLY A 146 -6.63 -9.77 5.11
C GLY A 146 -5.64 -9.34 4.02
N ALA A 147 -6.22 -8.79 2.95
CA ALA A 147 -5.54 -8.10 1.87
C ALA A 147 -4.52 -7.04 2.37
N PRO A 148 -3.50 -6.75 1.58
CA PRO A 148 -2.16 -6.40 2.06
C PRO A 148 -1.88 -4.90 1.99
N ILE A 149 -0.92 -4.47 2.82
CA ILE A 149 -0.43 -3.12 3.13
C ILE A 149 -1.32 -1.89 2.89
N SER A 150 -1.36 -1.06 3.94
CA SER A 150 -1.84 0.33 4.00
C SER A 150 -2.96 0.69 3.03
N LEU A 151 -4.19 0.61 3.47
CA LEU A 151 -5.25 1.30 2.75
C LEU A 151 -5.47 2.70 3.32
N VAL A 152 -4.42 3.39 3.78
CA VAL A 152 -4.49 4.85 3.84
C VAL A 152 -4.26 5.37 2.43
N GLY A 153 -5.36 5.71 1.76
CA GLY A 153 -5.37 6.16 0.37
C GLY A 153 -4.38 7.29 0.15
N ASP A 154 -3.64 7.19 -0.95
CA ASP A 154 -2.65 8.18 -1.36
C ASP A 154 -1.64 8.54 -0.26
N GLN A 155 -1.21 7.52 0.50
CA GLN A 155 -0.22 7.67 1.58
C GLN A 155 -0.63 8.67 2.66
N GLY A 156 -1.95 8.87 2.85
CA GLY A 156 -2.49 9.75 3.89
C GLY A 156 -2.58 11.21 3.49
N TYR A 157 -2.39 11.55 2.22
CA TYR A 157 -2.73 12.87 1.72
C TYR A 157 -4.25 13.07 1.62
N ASP A 158 -4.67 14.27 1.99
CA ASP A 158 -6.04 14.74 1.82
C ASP A 158 -6.31 14.97 0.33
N LEU A 159 -7.08 14.09 -0.29
CA LEU A 159 -7.39 14.14 -1.72
C LEU A 159 -8.05 15.46 -2.15
N VAL A 160 -8.79 16.12 -1.26
CA VAL A 160 -9.41 17.43 -1.56
C VAL A 160 -8.35 18.54 -1.61
N SER A 161 -7.29 18.43 -0.80
CA SER A 161 -6.24 19.45 -0.71
C SER A 161 -5.42 19.62 -2.00
N TYR A 162 -5.27 18.58 -2.82
CA TYR A 162 -4.62 18.68 -4.14
C TYR A 162 -5.26 19.74 -5.03
N HIS A 163 -6.58 19.86 -4.99
CA HIS A 163 -7.34 20.80 -5.81
C HIS A 163 -7.20 22.26 -5.32
N THR A 164 -6.44 22.49 -4.25
CA THR A 164 -6.09 23.85 -3.76
C THR A 164 -4.68 24.28 -4.18
N GLY A 165 -3.93 23.42 -4.88
CA GLY A 165 -2.53 23.70 -5.25
C GLY A 165 -1.51 23.29 -4.18
N LYS A 166 -1.95 22.84 -3.00
CA LYS A 166 -1.10 22.50 -1.86
C LYS A 166 -1.60 21.22 -1.19
N PRO A 167 -1.10 20.04 -1.59
CA PRO A 167 -1.47 18.80 -0.93
C PRO A 167 -0.97 18.79 0.51
N GLN A 168 -1.80 18.26 1.42
CA GLN A 168 -1.53 18.20 2.85
C GLN A 168 -1.86 16.82 3.38
N HIS A 169 -1.11 16.36 4.39
CA HIS A 169 -1.46 15.12 5.09
C HIS A 169 -2.72 15.31 5.92
N GLY A 170 -3.64 14.34 5.80
CA GLY A 170 -4.82 14.26 6.62
C GLY A 170 -4.54 13.76 8.04
N SER A 171 -5.54 13.91 8.91
CA SER A 171 -5.52 13.43 10.29
C SER A 171 -6.36 12.17 10.42
N THR A 172 -5.97 11.26 11.31
CA THR A 172 -6.81 10.12 11.71
C THR A 172 -8.10 10.55 12.39
N GLU A 173 -8.19 11.79 12.89
CA GLU A 173 -9.43 12.35 13.42
C GLU A 173 -10.51 12.53 12.34
N TYR A 174 -10.10 12.86 11.11
CA TYR A 174 -11.00 13.08 9.98
C TYR A 174 -10.71 12.05 8.90
N HIS A 175 -11.34 10.89 9.00
CA HIS A 175 -11.17 9.81 8.03
C HIS A 175 -12.51 9.27 7.53
N THR A 176 -12.50 8.62 6.36
CA THR A 176 -13.63 7.84 5.85
C THR A 176 -13.15 6.60 5.11
N ASN A 177 -13.99 5.57 5.02
CA ASN A 177 -13.71 4.39 4.21
C ASN A 177 -14.50 4.45 2.89
N TYR A 178 -13.83 4.21 1.76
CA TYR A 178 -14.42 4.18 0.44
C TYR A 178 -13.77 3.08 -0.41
N LYS A 179 -14.58 2.14 -0.92
CA LYS A 179 -14.14 0.93 -1.66
C LYS A 179 -13.04 0.14 -0.94
N GLY A 180 -13.19 -0.02 0.38
CA GLY A 180 -12.22 -0.70 1.24
C GLY A 180 -10.99 0.15 1.60
N ILE A 181 -10.87 1.38 1.08
CA ILE A 181 -9.74 2.27 1.31
C ILE A 181 -10.09 3.36 2.33
N THR A 182 -9.26 3.52 3.36
CA THR A 182 -9.35 4.62 4.33
C THR A 182 -8.69 5.89 3.77
N TYR A 183 -9.43 6.98 3.61
CA TYR A 183 -8.88 8.28 3.23
C TYR A 183 -8.84 9.21 4.45
N LEU A 184 -7.76 9.98 4.59
CA LEU A 184 -7.58 10.96 5.67
C LEU A 184 -7.77 12.38 5.14
N PHE A 185 -8.26 13.26 6.00
CA PHE A 185 -8.53 14.65 5.66
C PHE A 185 -7.95 15.59 6.71
N THR A 186 -7.53 16.76 6.26
CA THR A 186 -7.01 17.83 7.11
C THR A 186 -8.09 18.46 7.98
N THR A 187 -9.33 18.47 7.48
CA THR A 187 -10.48 19.05 8.16
C THR A 187 -11.71 18.16 7.97
N ASN A 188 -12.68 18.27 8.89
CA ASN A 188 -13.98 17.62 8.71
C ASN A 188 -14.73 18.16 7.47
N ALA A 189 -14.48 19.41 7.05
CA ALA A 189 -15.06 19.97 5.84
C ALA A 189 -14.55 19.26 4.58
N ASN A 190 -13.25 19.04 4.46
CA ASN A 190 -12.66 18.29 3.33
C ASN A 190 -13.18 16.84 3.30
N LYS A 191 -13.29 16.18 4.46
CA LYS A 191 -13.90 14.86 4.56
C LYS A 191 -15.30 14.84 3.95
N GLN A 192 -16.15 15.81 4.31
CA GLN A 192 -17.52 15.87 3.77
C GLN A 192 -17.53 16.18 2.27
N THR A 193 -16.64 17.06 1.80
CA THR A 193 -16.46 17.32 0.37
C THR A 193 -16.11 16.04 -0.40
N PHE A 194 -15.21 15.21 0.14
CA PHE A 194 -14.89 13.91 -0.46
C PHE A 194 -16.07 12.94 -0.41
N VAL A 195 -16.72 12.79 0.75
CA VAL A 195 -17.84 11.85 0.93
C VAL A 195 -19.00 12.16 -0.04
N ASN A 196 -19.23 13.44 -0.35
CA ASN A 196 -20.28 13.85 -1.29
C ASN A 196 -19.98 13.48 -2.75
N ASP A 197 -18.72 13.41 -3.16
CA ASP A 197 -18.31 13.08 -4.53
C ASP A 197 -16.91 12.44 -4.58
N PRO A 198 -16.75 11.18 -4.14
CA PRO A 198 -15.42 10.56 -4.02
C PRO A 198 -14.69 10.42 -5.36
N GLU A 199 -15.41 10.05 -6.42
CA GLU A 199 -14.83 9.76 -7.74
C GLU A 199 -14.13 10.96 -8.37
N LYS A 200 -14.57 12.18 -8.03
CA LYS A 200 -13.92 13.42 -8.42
C LYS A 200 -12.51 13.56 -7.87
N TYR A 201 -12.28 13.15 -6.61
CA TYR A 201 -11.03 13.39 -5.89
C TYR A 201 -10.06 12.21 -5.95
N LEU A 202 -10.53 11.00 -6.29
CA LEU A 202 -9.66 9.84 -6.43
C LEU A 202 -8.61 10.05 -7.53
N PRO A 203 -7.35 9.63 -7.32
CA PRO A 203 -6.35 9.56 -8.38
C PRO A 203 -6.86 8.76 -9.58
N ALA A 204 -6.56 9.20 -10.80
CA ALA A 204 -7.02 8.58 -12.05
C ALA A 204 -6.73 7.08 -12.13
N TYR A 205 -5.57 6.67 -11.62
CA TYR A 205 -5.11 5.28 -11.68
C TYR A 205 -4.77 4.74 -10.30
N GLY A 206 -5.58 5.04 -9.28
CA GLY A 206 -5.51 4.37 -7.97
C GLY A 206 -4.12 4.34 -7.32
N GLY A 207 -3.52 5.52 -7.09
CA GLY A 207 -2.20 5.65 -6.46
C GLY A 207 -1.00 5.29 -7.34
N TYR A 208 -1.22 4.81 -8.57
CA TYR A 208 -0.16 4.48 -9.52
C TYR A 208 0.25 5.68 -10.39
N CYS A 209 1.50 5.63 -10.83
CA CYS A 209 2.13 6.60 -11.72
C CYS A 209 1.41 6.63 -13.07
N ALA A 210 0.86 7.79 -13.44
CA ALA A 210 0.15 8.01 -14.70
C ALA A 210 0.98 7.70 -15.94
N TYR A 211 2.28 8.00 -15.91
CA TYR A 211 3.19 7.61 -17.00
C TYR A 211 3.51 6.13 -17.00
N GLY A 212 3.63 5.51 -15.82
CA GLY A 212 3.80 4.05 -15.74
C GLY A 212 2.64 3.35 -16.43
N ILE A 213 1.41 3.77 -16.11
CA ILE A 213 0.21 3.20 -16.72
C ILE A 213 0.17 3.48 -18.22
N SER A 214 0.62 4.64 -18.70
CA SER A 214 0.66 4.93 -20.15
C SER A 214 1.62 4.04 -20.95
N VAL A 215 2.52 3.32 -20.27
CA VAL A 215 3.42 2.32 -20.86
C VAL A 215 3.13 0.89 -20.36
N GLY A 216 1.94 0.66 -19.78
CA GLY A 216 1.49 -0.67 -19.35
C GLY A 216 2.15 -1.19 -18.07
N GLN A 217 2.71 -0.32 -17.23
CA GLN A 217 3.42 -0.70 -16.01
C GLN A 217 2.79 -0.08 -14.76
N LYS A 218 2.67 -0.86 -13.68
CA LYS A 218 2.20 -0.38 -12.37
C LYS A 218 3.39 0.01 -11.49
N PHE A 219 3.65 1.31 -11.38
CA PHE A 219 4.56 1.86 -10.37
C PHE A 219 3.78 2.71 -9.40
N VAL A 220 3.97 2.54 -8.10
CA VAL A 220 3.33 3.45 -7.14
C VAL A 220 3.94 4.82 -7.23
N ALA A 221 3.08 5.83 -7.22
CA ALA A 221 3.48 7.21 -7.40
C ALA A 221 4.00 7.81 -6.09
N ASP A 222 4.82 8.85 -6.23
CA ASP A 222 5.10 9.79 -5.16
C ASP A 222 3.93 10.79 -5.09
N PRO A 223 3.17 10.85 -3.99
CA PRO A 223 2.03 11.78 -3.84
C PRO A 223 2.45 13.25 -3.93
N THR A 224 3.72 13.57 -3.71
CA THR A 224 4.25 14.94 -3.88
C THR A 224 4.57 15.29 -5.33
N VAL A 225 4.52 14.32 -6.23
CA VAL A 225 4.75 14.47 -7.66
C VAL A 225 3.43 14.25 -8.39
N TRP A 226 2.64 15.31 -8.47
CA TRP A 226 1.27 15.26 -8.94
C TRP A 226 0.95 16.39 -9.92
N GLU A 227 -0.15 16.22 -10.64
CA GLU A 227 -0.77 17.27 -11.45
C GLU A 227 -2.30 17.07 -11.46
N VAL A 228 -3.07 18.15 -11.37
CA VAL A 228 -4.52 18.11 -11.57
C VAL A 228 -4.82 18.62 -12.97
N VAL A 229 -5.29 17.72 -13.84
CA VAL A 229 -5.60 18.01 -15.24
C VAL A 229 -7.10 17.82 -15.44
N ASP A 230 -7.78 18.85 -15.92
CA ASP A 230 -9.24 18.87 -16.11
C ASP A 230 -10.03 18.42 -14.86
N GLY A 231 -9.52 18.78 -13.68
CA GLY A 231 -10.14 18.46 -12.40
C GLY A 231 -9.91 17.02 -11.92
N LYS A 232 -9.09 16.21 -12.60
CA LYS A 232 -8.70 14.87 -12.16
C LYS A 232 -7.25 14.84 -11.68
N LEU A 233 -7.01 14.15 -10.56
CA LEU A 233 -5.68 14.01 -9.96
C LEU A 233 -4.88 12.91 -10.68
N TYR A 234 -3.67 13.27 -11.12
CA TYR A 234 -2.67 12.36 -11.66
C TYR A 234 -1.41 12.43 -10.80
N LEU A 235 -0.80 11.28 -10.54
CA LEU A 235 0.42 11.15 -9.76
C LEU A 235 1.51 10.56 -10.64
N ASN A 236 2.78 10.86 -10.35
CA ASN A 236 3.93 10.30 -11.06
C ASN A 236 4.94 9.70 -10.07
N LEU A 237 5.76 8.79 -10.57
CA LEU A 237 6.77 8.08 -9.77
C LEU A 237 7.78 9.05 -9.12
N ASP A 238 8.28 10.01 -9.90
CA ASP A 238 9.24 11.02 -9.47
C ASP A 238 9.20 12.23 -10.42
N LYS A 239 9.95 13.30 -10.09
CA LYS A 239 10.01 14.52 -10.92
C LYS A 239 10.59 14.30 -12.32
N LYS A 240 11.50 13.34 -12.51
CA LYS A 240 12.05 13.02 -13.83
C LYS A 240 10.98 12.38 -14.71
N ILE A 241 10.21 11.44 -14.16
CA ILE A 241 9.09 10.80 -14.85
C ILE A 241 7.96 11.79 -15.09
N GLN A 242 7.65 12.67 -14.14
CA GLN A 242 6.69 13.77 -14.36
C GLN A 242 7.12 14.64 -15.53
N ASN A 243 8.39 15.05 -15.61
CA ASN A 243 8.90 15.82 -16.75
C ASN A 243 8.79 15.09 -18.10
N ILE A 244 8.81 13.75 -18.11
CA ILE A 244 8.57 12.95 -19.31
C ILE A 244 7.08 12.92 -19.64
N TRP A 245 6.24 12.67 -18.62
CA TRP A 245 4.79 12.65 -18.73
C TRP A 245 4.22 13.98 -19.26
N SER A 246 4.72 15.09 -18.72
CA SER A 246 4.27 16.44 -19.07
C SER A 246 4.62 16.87 -20.51
N LYS A 247 5.45 16.11 -21.25
CA LYS A 247 5.73 16.39 -22.67
C LYS A 247 4.53 16.17 -23.58
N ASP A 248 3.63 15.28 -23.19
CA ASP A 248 2.40 14.94 -23.92
C ASP A 248 1.34 14.44 -22.93
N ILE A 249 0.80 15.36 -22.12
CA ILE A 249 -0.23 15.03 -21.13
C ILE A 249 -1.45 14.38 -21.80
N PRO A 250 -2.06 14.95 -22.87
CA PRO A 250 -3.25 14.36 -23.47
C PRO A 250 -3.00 12.96 -24.04
N GLY A 251 -1.89 12.76 -24.76
CA GLY A 251 -1.54 11.47 -25.33
C GLY A 251 -1.19 10.43 -24.28
N ASN A 252 -0.51 10.82 -23.21
CA ASN A 252 -0.20 9.91 -22.09
C ASN A 252 -1.47 9.50 -21.32
N ILE A 253 -2.40 10.42 -21.08
CA ILE A 253 -3.70 10.10 -20.45
C ILE A 253 -4.49 9.13 -21.33
N GLN A 254 -4.55 9.36 -22.65
CA GLN A 254 -5.29 8.48 -23.56
C GLN A 254 -4.73 7.04 -23.54
N LYS A 255 -3.40 6.90 -23.61
CA LYS A 255 -2.72 5.60 -23.50
C LYS A 255 -2.99 4.96 -22.14
N ALA A 256 -2.80 5.71 -21.06
CA ALA A 256 -2.99 5.20 -19.71
C ALA A 256 -4.44 4.76 -19.46
N ASN A 257 -5.45 5.47 -19.99
CA ASN A 257 -6.85 5.03 -19.89
C ASN A 257 -7.08 3.70 -20.62
N THR A 258 -6.44 3.50 -21.77
CA THR A 258 -6.55 2.25 -22.54
C THR A 258 -5.92 1.09 -21.76
N GLU A 259 -4.70 1.27 -21.26
CA GLU A 259 -3.98 0.27 -20.46
C GLU A 259 -4.69 -0.01 -19.13
N TRP A 260 -5.16 1.03 -18.44
CA TRP A 260 -5.83 0.90 -17.15
C TRP A 260 -7.08 0.04 -17.21
N ASN A 261 -7.88 0.17 -18.27
CA ASN A 261 -9.06 -0.68 -18.45
C ASN A 261 -8.67 -2.16 -18.54
N GLN A 262 -7.60 -2.49 -19.28
CA GLN A 262 -7.13 -3.88 -19.39
C GLN A 262 -6.56 -4.40 -18.07
N ILE A 263 -5.79 -3.57 -17.36
CA ILE A 263 -5.12 -3.95 -16.12
C ILE A 263 -6.10 -4.07 -14.94
N SER A 264 -7.11 -3.21 -14.89
CA SER A 264 -8.13 -3.23 -13.83
C SER A 264 -9.12 -4.38 -13.99
N GLU A 265 -9.48 -4.76 -15.22
CA GLU A 265 -10.30 -5.95 -15.50
C GLU A 265 -9.60 -7.26 -15.14
N GLN A 266 -8.28 -7.35 -15.34
CA GLN A 266 -7.49 -8.50 -14.91
C GLN A 266 -7.32 -8.60 -13.39
N SER A 267 -7.63 -7.53 -12.65
CA SER A 267 -7.47 -7.42 -11.19
C SER A 267 -8.79 -7.60 -10.41
N MET A 268 -9.92 -7.75 -11.11
CA MET A 268 -11.24 -8.12 -10.57
C MET A 268 -11.52 -9.61 -10.73
#